data_AF-A0A8E0RPB8-F1
#
_entry.id   AF-A0A8E0RPB8-F1
#
_cell.length_a   1.000
_cell.length_b   1.000
_cell.length_c   1.000
_cell.angle_alpha   90.00
_cell.angle_beta   90.00
_cell.angle_gamma   90.00
#
_symmetry.space_group_name_H-M   'P 1'
#
loop_
_entity.id
_entity.type
_entity.pdbx_description
1 polymer ?
#
loop_
_entity_poly.entity_id
_entity_poly.type
_entity_poly.pdbx_seq_one_letter_code
_entity_poly.pdbx_strand_id
1 'polypeptide(L)'
;MDLQKQNDDPLSQMVQNVEFSMENYLNQIFDERLLIKIPDAEDRSLTTSTKMLEKEKQLRRIHEDLLQRKDVNNVFGNISLKEFKVKMQYFEQRRQDLGKKECQLKESLIRFEKFFKENDEKKARALKKLSQERILQKQRMKEIENLISEIKVLEQKRDKLEGVVKSYTKYREFLGDVLKESEDFSEIPDFIHRYDALTANLEARSKLHSLRLEKQISHDEKLTLTNELVAMRNKLEHYQTKIRQKEQNWEHAREAAVHRISELCTIKAATQNMYKIARKYEKYGEEAHVDDVTSQLKIVSVVLFVKPPS
;
A
#
# COMPACT_ATOMS: atom_id res chain seq x y z
N MET A 1 6.78 84.87 -37.20
CA MET A 1 5.44 85.40 -36.91
C MET A 1 5.27 85.37 -35.40
N ASP A 2 5.22 86.42 -34.62
CA ASP A 2 5.32 87.88 -34.78
C ASP A 2 5.77 88.38 -33.39
N LEU A 3 6.89 89.09 -33.26
CA LEU A 3 7.00 90.55 -33.19
C LEU A 3 5.99 91.24 -32.27
N GLN A 4 6.45 91.65 -31.09
CA GLN A 4 6.50 93.05 -30.60
C GLN A 4 7.00 93.06 -29.14
N LYS A 5 8.24 93.51 -28.93
CA LYS A 5 8.61 94.86 -28.47
C LYS A 5 8.16 95.16 -27.04
N GLN A 6 9.12 95.09 -26.11
CA GLN A 6 9.39 96.19 -25.20
C GLN A 6 10.85 96.15 -24.78
N ASN A 7 11.62 97.07 -25.37
CA ASN A 7 12.89 97.56 -24.85
C ASN A 7 12.63 98.17 -23.47
N ASP A 8 13.56 97.98 -22.55
CA ASP A 8 14.09 99.05 -21.70
C ASP A 8 15.27 98.47 -20.87
N ASP A 9 16.48 98.67 -21.40
CA ASP A 9 17.77 98.41 -20.76
C ASP A 9 18.05 99.46 -19.67
N PRO A 10 18.12 99.10 -18.37
CA PRO A 10 18.31 100.10 -17.30
C PRO A 10 19.78 100.31 -16.88
N LEU A 11 20.77 99.72 -17.57
CA LEU A 11 22.18 99.86 -17.20
C LEU A 11 23.06 100.56 -18.25
N SER A 12 22.50 100.87 -19.42
CA SER A 12 23.05 101.90 -20.32
C SER A 12 22.87 103.33 -19.77
N GLN A 13 22.26 103.48 -18.58
CA GLN A 13 22.15 104.75 -17.83
C GLN A 13 23.15 104.88 -16.66
N MET A 14 24.08 103.94 -16.48
CA MET A 14 25.08 104.00 -15.40
C MET A 14 26.52 104.35 -15.86
N VAL A 15 26.72 104.77 -17.11
CA VAL A 15 28.08 105.04 -17.65
C VAL A 15 28.24 106.44 -18.28
N GLN A 16 27.24 107.33 -18.20
CA GLN A 16 27.41 108.71 -18.68
C GLN A 16 26.90 109.71 -17.65
N ASN A 17 27.82 110.21 -16.84
CA ASN A 17 27.87 111.54 -16.22
C ASN A 17 28.58 111.51 -14.86
N VAL A 18 29.85 111.11 -14.85
CA VAL A 18 30.85 111.81 -14.04
C VAL A 18 32.14 111.76 -14.85
N GLU A 19 32.36 112.73 -15.74
CA GLU A 19 33.73 113.16 -16.06
C GLU A 19 34.32 113.68 -14.75
N PHE A 20 34.82 112.77 -13.92
CA PHE A 20 35.55 113.10 -12.71
C PHE A 20 36.94 113.50 -13.17
N SER A 21 37.04 114.72 -13.71
CA SER A 21 38.33 115.31 -14.06
C SER A 21 39.19 115.31 -12.81
N MET A 22 40.46 114.90 -12.93
CA MET A 22 41.45 115.03 -11.86
C MET A 22 41.54 116.48 -11.35
N GLU A 23 41.15 117.43 -12.19
CA GLU A 23 40.96 118.86 -11.89
C GLU A 23 39.82 119.11 -10.90
N ASN A 24 38.71 118.36 -10.96
CA ASN A 24 37.62 118.46 -9.98
C ASN A 24 37.99 117.83 -8.63
N TYR A 25 38.76 116.74 -8.62
CA TYR A 25 39.30 116.14 -7.39
C TYR A 25 40.37 117.04 -6.74
N LEU A 26 41.26 117.63 -7.54
CA LEU A 26 42.27 118.56 -7.06
C LEU A 26 41.64 119.87 -6.61
N ASN A 27 40.64 120.41 -7.30
CA ASN A 27 39.89 121.59 -6.84
C ASN A 27 39.11 121.30 -5.57
N GLN A 28 38.45 120.13 -5.45
CA GLN A 28 37.74 119.77 -4.23
C GLN A 28 38.69 119.54 -3.03
N ILE A 29 39.89 118.99 -3.27
CA ILE A 29 40.92 118.87 -2.23
C ILE A 29 41.60 120.21 -1.94
N PHE A 30 41.80 121.09 -2.94
CA PHE A 30 42.32 122.45 -2.73
C PHE A 30 41.31 123.30 -1.95
N ASP A 31 40.02 123.21 -2.25
CA ASP A 31 38.96 123.92 -1.55
C ASP A 31 38.76 123.39 -0.13
N GLU A 32 38.87 122.08 0.10
CA GLU A 32 38.74 121.48 1.44
C GLU A 32 40.00 121.62 2.33
N ARG A 33 41.21 121.75 1.75
CA ARG A 33 42.48 121.76 2.52
C ARG A 33 43.28 123.08 2.50
N LEU A 34 42.91 124.08 1.68
CA LEU A 34 43.57 125.40 1.63
C LEU A 34 42.62 126.57 1.95
N LEU A 35 41.56 126.32 2.73
CA LEU A 35 40.91 127.37 3.53
C LEU A 35 41.87 127.85 4.64
N ILE A 36 42.87 128.63 4.23
CA ILE A 36 43.32 129.76 5.04
C ILE A 36 42.06 130.62 5.21
N LYS A 37 41.34 130.38 6.30
CA LYS A 37 40.26 131.27 6.73
C LYS A 37 40.89 132.65 6.90
N ILE A 38 40.71 133.49 5.87
CA ILE A 38 40.87 134.94 5.96
C ILE A 38 40.04 135.34 7.19
N PRO A 39 40.64 135.92 8.25
CA PRO A 39 39.85 136.28 9.42
C PRO A 39 38.80 137.32 9.02
N ASP A 40 37.54 136.90 8.95
CA ASP A 40 36.41 137.82 8.86
C ASP A 40 36.48 138.78 10.04
N ALA A 41 36.15 140.05 9.79
CA ALA A 41 36.42 141.18 10.68
C ALA A 41 35.71 141.14 12.06
N GLU A 42 35.02 140.04 12.38
CA GLU A 42 34.36 139.76 13.67
C GLU A 42 35.19 138.83 14.59
N ASP A 43 36.28 138.23 14.10
CA ASP A 43 37.11 137.27 14.86
C ASP A 43 38.20 137.92 15.75
N ARG A 44 38.24 139.27 15.83
CA ARG A 44 39.14 140.05 16.71
C ARG A 44 38.53 140.43 18.07
N SER A 45 37.32 139.98 18.40
CA SER A 45 36.64 140.34 19.66
C SER A 45 36.21 139.16 20.54
N LEU A 46 36.69 137.94 20.28
CA LEU A 46 36.34 136.76 21.09
C LEU A 46 37.53 136.18 21.87
N THR A 47 37.41 136.15 23.20
CA THR A 47 38.39 135.62 24.17
C THR A 47 38.64 134.11 24.00
N THR A 48 39.83 133.60 24.35
CA THR A 48 40.17 132.15 24.28
C THR A 48 39.12 131.24 24.94
N SER A 49 38.45 131.73 25.97
CA SER A 49 37.38 131.04 26.69
C SER A 49 36.13 130.76 25.83
N THR A 50 35.78 131.61 24.87
CA THR A 50 34.59 131.40 24.00
C THR A 50 34.89 130.42 22.86
N LYS A 51 36.12 130.39 22.33
CA LYS A 51 36.56 129.39 21.34
C LYS A 51 36.60 127.97 21.92
N MET A 52 37.07 127.84 23.17
CA MET A 52 37.01 126.57 23.91
C MET A 52 35.57 126.12 24.13
N LEU A 53 34.69 127.05 24.52
CA LEU A 53 33.26 126.76 24.72
C LEU A 53 32.57 126.29 23.43
N GLU A 54 32.92 126.87 22.29
CA GLU A 54 32.37 126.48 20.99
C GLU A 54 32.88 125.11 20.53
N LYS A 55 34.16 124.79 20.80
CA LYS A 55 34.71 123.44 20.57
C LYS A 55 34.11 122.39 21.51
N GLU A 56 33.88 122.73 22.78
CA GLU A 56 33.14 121.87 23.71
C GLU A 56 31.69 121.66 23.28
N LYS A 57 31.05 122.68 22.69
CA LYS A 57 29.69 122.58 22.14
C LYS A 57 29.68 121.71 20.88
N GLN A 58 30.68 121.81 20.01
CA GLN A 58 30.85 120.93 18.84
C GLN A 58 31.13 119.48 19.25
N LEU A 59 32.01 119.26 20.24
CA LEU A 59 32.29 117.93 20.79
C LEU A 59 31.06 117.33 21.46
N ARG A 60 30.26 118.12 22.19
CA ARG A 60 28.97 117.68 22.73
C ARG A 60 28.00 117.26 21.63
N ARG A 61 27.85 118.06 20.58
CA ARG A 61 27.01 117.70 19.42
C ARG A 61 27.46 116.40 18.75
N ILE A 62 28.76 116.25 18.49
CA ILE A 62 29.32 115.02 17.90
C ILE A 62 29.12 113.82 18.83
N HIS A 63 29.30 114.02 20.14
CA HIS A 63 29.08 112.97 21.13
C HIS A 63 27.60 112.55 21.20
N GLU A 64 26.68 113.51 21.18
CA GLU A 64 25.23 113.28 21.08
C GLU A 64 24.87 112.54 19.79
N ASP A 65 25.43 112.93 18.63
CA ASP A 65 25.20 112.26 17.34
C ASP A 65 25.73 110.82 17.32
N LEU A 66 26.90 110.58 17.93
CA LEU A 66 27.46 109.23 18.04
C LEU A 66 26.65 108.35 19.01
N LEU A 67 26.14 108.92 20.10
CA LEU A 67 25.20 108.24 21.00
C LEU A 67 23.92 107.88 20.26
N GLN A 68 23.30 108.83 19.55
CA GLN A 68 22.11 108.57 18.73
C GLN A 68 22.37 107.51 17.66
N ARG A 69 23.51 107.54 16.96
CA ARG A 69 23.87 106.50 15.97
C ARG A 69 24.08 105.14 16.61
N LYS A 70 24.71 105.07 17.79
CA LYS A 70 24.83 103.82 18.55
C LYS A 70 23.47 103.32 19.00
N ASP A 71 22.60 104.18 19.49
CA ASP A 71 21.25 103.83 19.93
C ASP A 71 20.40 103.35 18.76
N VAL A 72 20.44 104.04 17.62
CA VAL A 72 19.77 103.65 16.39
C VAL A 72 20.30 102.32 15.86
N ASN A 73 21.62 102.12 15.78
CA ASN A 73 22.21 100.85 15.36
C ASN A 73 21.89 99.70 16.33
N ASN A 74 21.88 99.96 17.64
CA ASN A 74 21.47 98.98 18.64
C ASN A 74 19.98 98.63 18.48
N VAL A 75 19.11 99.61 18.20
CA VAL A 75 17.68 99.40 17.94
C VAL A 75 17.49 98.56 16.66
N PHE A 76 18.16 98.90 15.56
CA PHE A 76 18.10 98.13 14.31
C PHE A 76 18.62 96.70 14.48
N GLY A 77 19.74 96.51 15.19
CA GLY A 77 20.26 95.18 15.53
C GLY A 77 19.30 94.36 16.39
N ASN A 78 18.67 94.99 17.38
CA ASN A 78 17.67 94.35 18.23
C ASN A 78 16.38 93.98 17.48
N ILE A 79 15.93 94.81 16.52
CA ILE A 79 14.77 94.50 15.66
C ILE A 79 15.09 93.29 14.78
N SER A 80 16.25 93.28 14.11
CA SER A 80 16.67 92.16 13.26
C SER A 80 16.82 90.85 14.06
N LEU A 81 17.37 90.92 15.28
CA LEU A 81 17.47 89.77 16.17
C LEU A 81 16.09 89.24 16.61
N LYS A 82 15.12 90.13 16.87
CA LYS A 82 13.73 89.76 17.20
C LYS A 82 13.05 89.08 16.02
N GLU A 83 13.18 89.62 14.81
CA GLU A 83 12.62 89.02 13.59
C GLU A 83 13.22 87.64 13.31
N PHE A 84 14.54 87.48 13.48
CA PHE A 84 15.21 86.20 13.35
C PHE A 84 14.71 85.19 14.39
N LYS A 85 14.54 85.61 15.65
CA LYS A 85 13.97 84.76 16.72
C LYS A 85 12.55 84.30 16.38
N VAL A 86 11.70 85.19 15.87
CA VAL A 86 10.32 84.84 15.46
C VAL A 86 10.34 83.83 14.30
N LYS A 87 11.17 84.05 13.27
CA LYS A 87 11.33 83.08 12.16
C LYS A 87 11.86 81.74 12.66
N MET A 88 12.83 81.73 13.57
CA MET A 88 13.37 80.50 14.14
C MET A 88 12.31 79.74 14.95
N GLN A 89 11.50 80.44 15.75
CA GLN A 89 10.38 79.83 16.46
C GLN A 89 9.33 79.26 15.51
N TYR A 90 9.02 79.96 14.42
CA TYR A 90 8.11 79.46 13.38
C TYR A 90 8.65 78.17 12.71
N PHE A 91 9.93 78.14 12.35
CA PHE A 91 10.55 76.94 11.76
C PHE A 91 10.58 75.77 12.75
N GLU A 92 10.85 76.04 14.02
CA GLU A 92 10.85 75.02 15.08
C GLU A 92 9.44 74.45 15.28
N GLN A 93 8.41 75.31 15.36
CA GLN A 93 7.01 74.87 15.42
C GLN A 93 6.63 74.06 14.18
N ARG A 94 6.99 74.53 12.98
CA ARG A 94 6.73 73.81 11.72
C ARG A 94 7.43 72.46 11.68
N ARG A 95 8.67 72.37 12.18
CA ARG A 95 9.42 71.11 12.27
C ARG A 95 8.76 70.14 13.24
N GLN A 96 8.31 70.61 14.39
CA GLN A 96 7.57 69.80 15.36
C GLN A 96 6.23 69.30 14.79
N ASP A 97 5.48 70.15 14.08
CA ASP A 97 4.23 69.76 13.44
C ASP A 97 4.43 68.75 12.33
N LEU A 98 5.48 68.91 11.52
CA LEU A 98 5.87 67.92 10.51
C LEU A 98 6.26 66.59 11.17
N GLY A 99 7.03 66.62 12.26
CA GLY A 99 7.37 65.42 13.02
C GLY A 99 6.14 64.70 13.59
N LYS A 100 5.16 65.44 14.13
CA LYS A 100 3.88 64.86 14.59
C LYS A 100 3.11 64.21 13.44
N LYS A 101 3.01 64.86 12.29
CA LYS A 101 2.35 64.29 11.10
C LYS A 101 3.06 63.05 10.59
N GLU A 102 4.40 63.05 10.58
CA GLU A 102 5.20 61.88 10.21
C GLU A 102 4.95 60.71 11.16
N CYS A 103 4.92 60.95 12.47
CA CYS A 103 4.57 59.92 13.46
C CYS A 103 3.15 59.37 13.25
N GLN A 104 2.17 60.25 13.03
CA GLN A 104 0.78 59.84 12.76
C GLN A 104 0.66 59.00 11.48
N LEU A 105 1.41 59.34 10.43
CA LEU A 105 1.47 58.58 9.18
C LEU A 105 2.15 57.22 9.37
N LYS A 106 3.24 57.16 10.13
CA LYS A 106 3.91 55.89 10.47
C LYS A 106 2.97 54.98 11.26
N GLU A 107 2.28 55.52 12.25
CA GLU A 107 1.28 54.75 13.01
C GLU A 107 0.11 54.30 12.15
N SER A 108 -0.39 55.14 11.24
CA SER A 108 -1.48 54.74 10.34
C SER A 108 -1.02 53.65 9.38
N LEU A 109 0.21 53.72 8.84
CA LEU A 109 0.81 52.67 8.02
C LEU A 109 0.87 51.35 8.78
N ILE A 110 1.38 51.33 10.01
CA ILE A 110 1.44 50.12 10.85
C ILE A 110 0.04 49.56 11.10
N ARG A 111 -0.96 50.42 11.35
CA ARG A 111 -2.36 49.99 11.50
C ARG A 111 -2.91 49.38 10.22
N PHE A 112 -2.63 49.97 9.06
CA PHE A 112 -3.05 49.43 7.77
C PHE A 112 -2.38 48.11 7.44
N GLU A 113 -1.07 47.98 7.65
CA GLU A 113 -0.33 46.72 7.46
C GLU A 113 -0.91 45.61 8.35
N LYS A 114 -1.17 45.92 9.63
CA LYS A 114 -1.83 44.98 10.55
C LYS A 114 -3.22 44.60 10.05
N PHE A 115 -4.02 45.58 9.59
CA PHE A 115 -5.35 45.32 9.05
C PHE A 115 -5.32 44.44 7.80
N PHE A 116 -4.39 44.69 6.87
CA PHE A 116 -4.21 43.85 5.68
C PHE A 116 -3.85 42.42 6.07
N LYS A 117 -2.89 42.24 6.97
CA LYS A 117 -2.49 40.92 7.47
C LYS A 117 -3.67 40.18 8.11
N GLU A 118 -4.41 40.84 9.00
CA GLU A 118 -5.59 40.24 9.65
C GLU A 118 -6.71 39.93 8.64
N ASN A 119 -6.91 40.76 7.62
CA ASN A 119 -7.90 40.54 6.58
C ASN A 119 -7.52 39.35 5.71
N ASP A 120 -6.26 39.26 5.28
CA ASP A 120 -5.73 38.14 4.51
C ASP A 120 -5.81 36.83 5.32
N GLU A 121 -5.51 36.86 6.62
CA GLU A 121 -5.69 35.71 7.51
C GLU A 121 -7.17 35.31 7.65
N LYS A 122 -8.10 36.27 7.71
CA LYS A 122 -9.56 36.00 7.70
C LYS A 122 -10.00 35.38 6.38
N LYS A 123 -9.53 35.92 5.24
CA LYS A 123 -9.81 35.42 3.90
C LYS A 123 -9.26 34.01 3.71
N ALA A 124 -8.02 33.76 4.12
CA ALA A 124 -7.39 32.44 4.06
C ALA A 124 -8.16 31.41 4.91
N ARG A 125 -8.57 31.78 6.13
CA ARG A 125 -9.42 30.92 6.98
C ARG A 125 -10.78 30.63 6.34
N ALA A 126 -11.44 31.64 5.79
CA ALA A 126 -12.72 31.48 5.12
C ALA A 126 -12.62 30.56 3.89
N LEU A 127 -11.57 30.73 3.06
CA LEU A 127 -11.32 29.87 1.90
C LEU A 127 -11.01 28.43 2.31
N LYS A 128 -10.19 28.23 3.35
CA LYS A 128 -9.90 26.89 3.88
C LYS A 128 -11.18 26.23 4.38
N LYS A 129 -12.01 26.94 5.16
CA LYS A 129 -13.30 26.42 5.63
C LYS A 129 -14.21 26.06 4.46
N LEU A 130 -14.34 26.94 3.47
CA LEU A 130 -15.13 26.67 2.26
C LEU A 130 -14.65 25.41 1.53
N SER A 131 -13.32 25.22 1.37
CA SER A 131 -12.78 24.02 0.73
C SER A 131 -13.09 22.75 1.53
N GLN A 132 -13.00 22.81 2.87
CA GLN A 132 -13.30 21.68 3.75
C GLN A 132 -14.79 21.31 3.68
N GLU A 133 -15.67 22.31 3.74
CA GLU A 133 -17.12 22.10 3.60
C GLU A 133 -17.47 21.50 2.23
N ARG A 134 -16.83 21.95 1.15
CA ARG A 134 -17.03 21.35 -0.19
C ARG A 134 -16.58 19.90 -0.26
N ILE A 135 -15.47 19.54 0.40
CA ILE A 135 -15.00 18.15 0.46
C ILE A 135 -15.99 17.30 1.26
N LEU A 136 -16.42 17.80 2.42
CA LEU A 136 -17.38 17.12 3.28
C LEU A 136 -18.72 16.92 2.56
N GLN A 137 -19.22 17.94 1.86
CA GLN A 137 -20.43 17.85 1.05
C GLN A 137 -20.31 16.75 -0.01
N LYS A 138 -19.19 16.68 -0.73
CA LYS A 138 -18.96 15.61 -1.72
C LYS A 138 -18.92 14.22 -1.08
N GLN A 139 -18.32 14.08 0.10
CA GLN A 139 -18.32 12.81 0.84
C GLN A 139 -19.73 12.40 1.23
N ARG A 140 -20.52 13.33 1.80
CA ARG A 140 -21.92 13.08 2.17
C ARG A 140 -22.80 12.74 0.96
N MET A 141 -22.60 13.41 -0.18
CA MET A 141 -23.33 13.06 -1.41
C MET A 141 -23.05 11.63 -1.86
N LYS A 142 -21.78 11.19 -1.83
CA LYS A 142 -21.43 9.80 -2.14
C LYS A 142 -22.05 8.81 -1.15
N GLU A 143 -22.04 9.13 0.14
CA GLU A 143 -22.71 8.31 1.16
C GLU A 143 -24.22 8.19 0.89
N ILE A 144 -24.88 9.29 0.54
CA ILE A 144 -26.30 9.31 0.18
C ILE A 144 -26.54 8.43 -1.07
N GLU A 145 -25.73 8.56 -2.11
CA GLU A 145 -25.84 7.72 -3.31
C GLU A 145 -25.68 6.23 -3.00
N ASN A 146 -24.71 5.88 -2.16
CA ASN A 146 -24.49 4.51 -1.71
C ASN A 146 -25.71 3.98 -0.92
N LEU A 147 -26.22 4.75 0.04
CA LEU A 147 -27.39 4.37 0.84
C LEU A 147 -28.64 4.22 -0.03
N ILE A 148 -28.85 5.11 -1.02
CA ILE A 148 -29.96 4.98 -1.98
C ILE A 148 -29.82 3.68 -2.78
N SER A 149 -28.60 3.32 -3.20
CA SER A 149 -28.36 2.07 -3.92
C SER A 149 -28.64 0.84 -3.05
N GLU A 150 -28.26 0.88 -1.77
CA GLU A 150 -28.51 -0.19 -0.81
C GLU A 150 -30.00 -0.37 -0.54
N ILE A 151 -30.73 0.74 -0.33
CA ILE A 151 -32.19 0.72 -0.17
C ILE A 151 -32.85 0.04 -1.38
N LYS A 152 -32.47 0.41 -2.61
CA LYS A 152 -33.01 -0.22 -3.82
C LYS A 152 -32.77 -1.73 -3.86
N VAL A 153 -31.58 -2.19 -3.46
CA VAL A 153 -31.27 -3.63 -3.39
C VAL A 153 -32.13 -4.33 -2.34
N LEU A 154 -32.32 -3.72 -1.18
CA LEU A 154 -33.16 -4.25 -0.11
C LEU A 154 -34.64 -4.28 -0.51
N GLU A 155 -35.13 -3.25 -1.19
CA GLU A 155 -36.48 -3.21 -1.75
C GLU A 155 -36.71 -4.33 -2.77
N GLN A 156 -35.77 -4.55 -3.69
CA GLN A 156 -35.85 -5.67 -4.63
C GLN A 156 -35.86 -7.03 -3.93
N LYS A 157 -35.09 -7.20 -2.85
CA LYS A 157 -35.10 -8.43 -2.05
C LYS A 157 -36.44 -8.61 -1.34
N ARG A 158 -36.98 -7.54 -0.75
CA ARG A 158 -38.31 -7.54 -0.13
C ARG A 158 -39.37 -7.96 -1.14
N ASP A 159 -39.39 -7.33 -2.32
CA ASP A 159 -40.41 -7.59 -3.33
C ASP A 159 -40.33 -9.04 -3.86
N LYS A 160 -39.12 -9.58 -4.02
CA LYS A 160 -38.92 -11.00 -4.35
C LYS A 160 -39.48 -11.92 -3.26
N LEU A 161 -39.14 -11.66 -2.00
CA LEU A 161 -39.63 -12.46 -0.87
C LEU A 161 -41.15 -12.35 -0.73
N GLU A 162 -41.71 -11.17 -0.92
CA GLU A 162 -43.15 -10.94 -0.89
C GLU A 162 -43.86 -11.70 -2.02
N GLY A 163 -43.28 -11.71 -3.23
CA GLY A 163 -43.77 -12.52 -4.35
C GLY A 163 -43.75 -14.01 -4.02
N VAL A 164 -42.67 -14.50 -3.39
CA VAL A 164 -42.56 -15.88 -2.94
C VAL A 164 -43.62 -16.21 -1.87
N VAL A 165 -43.79 -15.37 -0.85
CA VAL A 165 -44.81 -15.55 0.19
C VAL A 165 -46.22 -15.57 -0.40
N LYS A 166 -46.53 -14.66 -1.34
CA LYS A 166 -47.80 -14.65 -2.09
C LYS A 166 -48.00 -15.95 -2.87
N SER A 167 -46.95 -16.45 -3.52
CA SER A 167 -47.02 -17.73 -4.24
C SER A 167 -47.29 -18.92 -3.32
N TYR A 168 -46.83 -18.84 -2.06
CA TYR A 168 -47.07 -19.87 -1.05
C TYR A 168 -48.40 -19.75 -0.31
N THR A 169 -49.10 -18.62 -0.43
CA THR A 169 -50.38 -18.39 0.26
C THR A 169 -51.43 -19.42 -0.13
N LYS A 170 -51.51 -19.78 -1.42
CA LYS A 170 -52.42 -20.84 -1.92
C LYS A 170 -52.18 -22.20 -1.26
N TYR A 171 -50.92 -22.57 -0.98
CA TYR A 171 -50.61 -23.84 -0.32
C TYR A 171 -50.93 -23.78 1.16
N ARG A 172 -50.72 -22.63 1.81
CA ARG A 172 -51.12 -22.42 3.20
C ARG A 172 -52.64 -22.50 3.36
N GLU A 173 -53.40 -21.87 2.46
CA GLU A 173 -54.86 -21.95 2.45
C GLU A 173 -55.34 -23.39 2.24
N PHE A 174 -54.78 -24.08 1.23
CA PHE A 174 -55.06 -25.49 0.99
C PHE A 174 -54.78 -26.38 2.20
N LEU A 175 -53.61 -26.26 2.83
CA LEU A 175 -53.27 -27.01 4.04
C LEU A 175 -54.20 -26.66 5.22
N GLY A 176 -54.64 -25.39 5.30
CA GLY A 176 -55.64 -24.96 6.26
C GLY A 176 -57.01 -25.61 6.03
N ASP A 177 -57.42 -25.80 4.77
CA ASP A 177 -58.67 -26.50 4.44
C ASP A 177 -58.57 -28.01 4.71
N VAL A 178 -57.44 -28.64 4.38
CA VAL A 178 -57.17 -30.05 4.72
C VAL A 178 -57.16 -30.27 6.24
N LEU A 179 -56.61 -29.34 7.02
CA LEU A 179 -56.66 -29.39 8.49
C LEU A 179 -58.09 -29.31 9.04
N LYS A 180 -59.02 -28.61 8.36
CA LYS A 180 -60.43 -28.57 8.79
C LYS A 180 -61.15 -29.90 8.54
N GLU A 181 -60.77 -30.61 7.48
CA GLU A 181 -61.38 -31.91 7.12
C GLU A 181 -60.77 -33.09 7.89
N SER A 182 -59.54 -32.95 8.39
CA SER A 182 -58.83 -34.01 9.07
C SER A 182 -58.88 -33.83 10.59
N GLU A 183 -59.39 -34.84 11.31
CA GLU A 183 -59.45 -34.83 12.78
C GLU A 183 -58.14 -35.29 13.45
N ASP A 184 -57.22 -35.88 12.68
CA ASP A 184 -56.01 -36.53 13.19
C ASP A 184 -54.87 -35.55 13.53
N PHE A 185 -54.98 -34.28 13.14
CA PHE A 185 -53.91 -33.29 13.26
C PHE A 185 -54.44 -31.99 13.85
N SER A 186 -53.65 -31.33 14.71
CA SER A 186 -54.05 -30.10 15.38
C SER A 186 -53.55 -28.86 14.64
N GLU A 187 -52.34 -28.92 14.07
CA GLU A 187 -51.75 -27.80 13.36
C GLU A 187 -51.09 -28.22 12.03
N ILE A 188 -50.92 -27.27 11.11
CA ILE A 188 -50.25 -27.49 9.82
C ILE A 188 -48.81 -28.08 9.98
N PRO A 189 -47.99 -27.64 10.97
CA PRO A 189 -46.68 -28.25 11.20
C PRO A 189 -46.73 -29.75 11.52
N ASP A 190 -47.80 -30.24 12.16
CA ASP A 190 -47.94 -31.67 12.49
C ASP A 190 -48.01 -32.53 11.22
N PHE A 191 -48.74 -32.06 10.20
CA PHE A 191 -48.79 -32.68 8.88
C PHE A 191 -47.42 -32.74 8.23
N ILE A 192 -46.68 -31.63 8.28
CA ILE A 192 -45.35 -31.51 7.68
C ILE A 192 -44.39 -32.47 8.39
N HIS A 193 -44.38 -32.50 9.72
CA HIS A 193 -43.53 -33.40 10.50
C HIS A 193 -43.85 -34.88 10.25
N ARG A 194 -45.14 -35.26 10.15
CA ARG A 194 -45.50 -36.64 9.82
C ARG A 194 -45.10 -36.99 8.39
N TYR A 195 -45.28 -36.07 7.44
CA TYR A 195 -44.83 -36.26 6.06
C TYR A 195 -43.31 -36.45 6.00
N ASP A 196 -42.54 -35.59 6.66
CA ASP A 196 -41.08 -35.67 6.74
C ASP A 196 -40.61 -36.97 7.40
N ALA A 197 -41.28 -37.39 8.48
CA ALA A 197 -40.97 -38.66 9.12
C ALA A 197 -41.30 -39.85 8.20
N LEU A 198 -42.38 -39.78 7.43
CA LEU A 198 -42.77 -40.84 6.51
C LEU A 198 -41.83 -40.90 5.30
N THR A 199 -41.47 -39.76 4.70
CA THR A 199 -40.52 -39.69 3.59
C THR A 199 -39.14 -40.17 4.01
N ALA A 200 -38.65 -39.71 5.18
CA ALA A 200 -37.38 -40.20 5.75
C ALA A 200 -37.41 -41.72 5.98
N ASN A 201 -38.53 -42.27 6.48
CA ASN A 201 -38.69 -43.71 6.64
C ASN A 201 -38.73 -44.45 5.29
N LEU A 202 -39.39 -43.90 4.27
CA LEU A 202 -39.43 -44.48 2.93
C LEU A 202 -38.04 -44.50 2.29
N GLU A 203 -37.29 -43.40 2.41
CA GLU A 203 -35.90 -43.33 1.95
C GLU A 203 -34.98 -44.30 2.70
N ALA A 204 -35.16 -44.45 4.01
CA ALA A 204 -34.41 -45.43 4.80
C ALA A 204 -34.74 -46.86 4.35
N ARG A 205 -36.02 -47.17 4.10
CA ARG A 205 -36.45 -48.48 3.60
C ARG A 205 -35.92 -48.78 2.20
N SER A 206 -35.91 -47.80 1.29
CA SER A 206 -35.37 -47.99 -0.05
C SER A 206 -33.87 -48.26 -0.03
N LYS A 207 -33.11 -47.51 0.78
CA LYS A 207 -31.67 -47.75 1.02
C LYS A 207 -31.39 -49.11 1.66
N LEU A 208 -32.20 -49.52 2.63
CA LEU A 208 -32.05 -50.84 3.27
C LEU A 208 -32.36 -51.97 2.28
N HIS A 209 -33.38 -51.79 1.44
CA HIS A 209 -33.72 -52.75 0.39
C HIS A 209 -32.59 -52.90 -0.63
N SER A 210 -31.98 -51.80 -1.10
CA SER A 210 -30.85 -51.87 -2.03
C SER A 210 -29.64 -52.57 -1.41
N LEU A 211 -29.30 -52.23 -0.16
CA LEU A 211 -28.23 -52.89 0.59
C LEU A 211 -28.48 -54.40 0.80
N ARG A 212 -29.74 -54.80 1.04
CA ARG A 212 -30.10 -56.22 1.13
C ARG A 212 -29.89 -56.95 -0.20
N LEU A 213 -30.32 -56.34 -1.30
CA LEU A 213 -30.17 -56.92 -2.62
C LEU A 213 -28.69 -57.09 -2.99
N GLU A 214 -27.86 -56.09 -2.71
CA GLU A 214 -26.40 -56.15 -2.94
C GLU A 214 -25.74 -57.25 -2.09
N LYS A 215 -26.12 -57.38 -0.81
CA LYS A 215 -25.63 -58.47 0.05
C LYS A 215 -26.07 -59.84 -0.45
N GLN A 216 -27.27 -59.96 -1.00
CA GLN A 216 -27.78 -61.22 -1.52
C GLN A 216 -27.03 -61.63 -2.80
N ILE A 217 -26.80 -60.70 -3.72
CA ILE A 217 -25.98 -60.93 -4.92
C ILE A 217 -24.56 -61.38 -4.52
N SER A 218 -23.93 -60.67 -3.57
CA SER A 218 -22.60 -61.06 -3.06
C SER A 218 -22.60 -62.43 -2.35
N HIS A 219 -23.69 -62.79 -1.67
CA HIS A 219 -23.83 -64.11 -1.05
C HIS A 219 -23.96 -65.21 -2.10
N ASP A 220 -24.77 -64.99 -3.14
CA ASP A 220 -24.96 -65.94 -4.25
C ASP A 220 -23.65 -66.12 -5.05
N GLU A 221 -22.90 -65.04 -5.28
CA GLU A 221 -21.54 -65.10 -5.85
C GLU A 221 -20.58 -65.91 -4.97
N LYS A 222 -20.61 -65.72 -3.65
CA LYS A 222 -19.79 -66.53 -2.73
C LYS A 222 -20.20 -68.01 -2.75
N LEU A 223 -21.50 -68.30 -2.83
CA LEU A 223 -22.02 -69.66 -2.87
C LEU A 223 -21.59 -70.36 -4.17
N THR A 224 -21.70 -69.68 -5.31
CA THR A 224 -21.26 -70.20 -6.62
C THR A 224 -19.76 -70.48 -6.64
N LEU A 225 -18.91 -69.54 -6.18
CA LEU A 225 -17.47 -69.76 -6.05
C LEU A 225 -17.13 -70.91 -5.08
N THR A 226 -17.87 -71.05 -3.99
CA THR A 226 -17.67 -72.15 -3.03
C THR A 226 -18.00 -73.50 -3.67
N ASN A 227 -19.10 -73.57 -4.43
CA ASN A 227 -19.49 -74.78 -5.16
C ASN A 227 -18.44 -75.15 -6.23
N GLU A 228 -17.90 -74.19 -6.96
CA GLU A 228 -16.81 -74.43 -7.92
C GLU A 228 -15.54 -74.95 -7.24
N LEU A 229 -15.16 -74.37 -6.09
CA LEU A 229 -14.03 -74.86 -5.30
C LEU A 229 -14.22 -76.30 -4.83
N VAL A 230 -15.42 -76.65 -4.38
CA VAL A 230 -15.75 -78.04 -4.00
C VAL A 230 -15.65 -78.98 -5.21
N ALA A 231 -16.17 -78.58 -6.37
CA ALA A 231 -16.06 -79.38 -7.59
C ALA A 231 -14.60 -79.60 -8.02
N MET A 232 -13.77 -78.57 -7.91
CA MET A 232 -12.32 -78.68 -8.21
C MET A 232 -11.58 -79.55 -7.19
N ARG A 233 -11.92 -79.45 -5.90
CA ARG A 233 -11.38 -80.35 -4.86
C ARG A 233 -11.74 -81.81 -5.12
N ASN A 234 -13.00 -82.09 -5.46
CA ASN A 234 -13.44 -83.44 -5.79
C ASN A 234 -12.70 -84.00 -7.02
N LYS A 235 -12.46 -83.18 -8.04
CA LYS A 235 -11.62 -83.58 -9.20
C LYS A 235 -10.19 -83.90 -8.78
N LEU A 236 -9.58 -83.06 -7.95
CA LEU A 236 -8.23 -83.27 -7.46
C LEU A 236 -8.13 -84.57 -6.65
N GLU A 237 -9.06 -84.81 -5.74
CA GLU A 237 -9.12 -86.04 -4.94
C GLU A 237 -9.32 -87.27 -5.81
N HIS A 238 -10.17 -87.19 -6.85
CA HIS A 238 -10.33 -88.26 -7.85
C HIS A 238 -9.04 -88.56 -8.63
N TYR A 239 -8.27 -87.55 -9.00
CA TYR A 239 -6.98 -87.79 -9.66
C TYR A 239 -5.95 -88.35 -8.67
N GLN A 240 -5.93 -87.89 -7.42
CA GLN A 240 -5.04 -88.43 -6.39
C GLN A 240 -5.34 -89.90 -6.08
N THR A 241 -6.61 -90.29 -5.98
CA THR A 241 -6.98 -91.71 -5.77
C THR A 241 -6.59 -92.56 -6.97
N LYS A 242 -6.79 -92.08 -8.21
CA LYS A 242 -6.30 -92.76 -9.43
C LYS A 242 -4.79 -92.93 -9.47
N ILE A 243 -4.03 -91.91 -9.06
CA ILE A 243 -2.57 -91.98 -8.98
C ILE A 243 -2.17 -93.04 -7.96
N ARG A 244 -2.73 -93.00 -6.75
CA ARG A 244 -2.47 -94.01 -5.70
C ARG A 244 -2.79 -95.43 -6.18
N GLN A 245 -3.90 -95.64 -6.88
CA GLN A 245 -4.23 -96.95 -7.45
C GLN A 245 -3.20 -97.42 -8.48
N LYS A 246 -2.73 -96.53 -9.35
CA LYS A 246 -1.67 -96.85 -10.33
C LYS A 246 -0.34 -97.14 -9.65
N GLU A 247 0.03 -96.38 -8.62
CA GLU A 247 1.23 -96.62 -7.81
C GLU A 247 1.17 -97.99 -7.15
N GLN A 248 0.05 -98.32 -6.50
CA GLN A 248 -0.14 -99.64 -5.87
C GLN A 248 -0.06 -100.78 -6.89
N ASN A 249 -0.69 -100.63 -8.06
CA ASN A 249 -0.61 -101.63 -9.13
C ASN A 249 0.82 -101.78 -9.66
N TRP A 250 1.56 -100.68 -9.81
CA TRP A 250 2.96 -100.70 -10.22
C TRP A 250 3.86 -101.36 -9.17
N GLU A 251 3.61 -101.10 -7.89
CA GLU A 251 4.34 -101.70 -6.78
C GLU A 251 4.11 -103.23 -6.73
N HIS A 252 2.87 -103.70 -6.89
CA HIS A 252 2.58 -105.12 -7.01
C HIS A 252 3.24 -105.77 -8.24
N ALA A 253 3.23 -105.09 -9.40
CA ALA A 253 3.91 -105.60 -10.59
C ALA A 253 5.43 -105.67 -10.39
N ARG A 254 6.01 -104.68 -9.69
CA ARG A 254 7.43 -104.65 -9.31
C ARG A 254 7.77 -105.79 -8.35
N GLU A 255 6.98 -105.99 -7.29
CA GLU A 255 7.16 -107.10 -6.35
C GLU A 255 7.10 -108.46 -7.05
N ALA A 256 6.13 -108.66 -7.93
CA ALA A 256 6.02 -109.88 -8.74
C ALA A 256 7.24 -110.09 -9.65
N ALA A 257 7.77 -109.02 -10.25
CA ALA A 257 8.99 -109.10 -11.05
C ALA A 257 10.21 -109.45 -10.20
N VAL A 258 10.36 -108.85 -9.01
CA VAL A 258 11.43 -109.17 -8.06
C VAL A 258 11.36 -110.63 -7.61
N HIS A 259 10.15 -111.14 -7.34
CA HIS A 259 9.95 -112.56 -6.99
C HIS A 259 10.35 -113.49 -8.14
N ARG A 260 9.95 -113.22 -9.38
CA ARG A 260 10.38 -114.02 -10.54
C ARG A 260 11.89 -113.98 -10.76
N ILE A 261 12.51 -112.81 -10.57
CA ILE A 261 13.98 -112.68 -10.66
C ILE A 261 14.65 -113.52 -9.57
N SER A 262 14.13 -113.52 -8.33
CA SER A 262 14.69 -114.33 -7.25
C SER A 262 14.55 -115.83 -7.53
N GLU A 263 13.41 -116.30 -8.04
CA GLU A 263 13.21 -117.68 -8.51
C GLU A 263 14.18 -118.07 -9.62
N LEU A 264 14.39 -117.20 -10.62
CA LEU A 264 15.37 -117.43 -11.67
C LEU A 264 16.80 -117.50 -11.11
N CYS A 265 17.14 -116.64 -10.15
CA CYS A 265 18.44 -116.67 -9.47
C CYS A 265 18.63 -117.96 -8.65
N THR A 266 17.60 -118.45 -7.95
CA THR A 266 17.69 -119.71 -7.18
C THR A 266 17.78 -120.92 -8.10
N ILE A 267 17.01 -120.98 -9.18
CA ILE A 267 17.12 -122.04 -10.21
C ILE A 267 18.52 -122.01 -10.82
N LYS A 268 19.03 -120.83 -11.22
CA LYS A 268 20.40 -120.68 -11.74
C LYS A 268 21.43 -121.23 -10.75
N ALA A 269 21.34 -120.88 -9.48
CA ALA A 269 22.26 -121.36 -8.44
C ALA A 269 22.14 -122.88 -8.21
N ALA A 270 20.93 -123.43 -8.15
CA ALA A 270 20.70 -124.87 -8.00
C ALA A 270 21.23 -125.66 -9.21
N THR A 271 21.01 -125.16 -10.42
CA THR A 271 21.52 -125.76 -11.67
C THR A 271 23.04 -125.75 -11.68
N GLN A 272 23.67 -124.63 -11.31
CA GLN A 272 25.12 -124.53 -11.17
C GLN A 272 25.66 -125.52 -10.13
N ASN A 273 24.98 -125.67 -8.99
CA ASN A 273 25.37 -126.63 -7.95
C ASN A 273 25.24 -128.08 -8.43
N MET A 274 24.13 -128.45 -9.07
CA MET A 274 23.93 -129.78 -9.64
C MET A 274 24.91 -130.09 -10.76
N TYR A 275 25.23 -129.13 -11.63
CA TYR A 275 26.25 -129.25 -12.66
C TYR A 275 27.63 -129.54 -12.05
N LYS A 276 28.02 -128.81 -10.99
CA LYS A 276 29.25 -129.08 -10.24
C LYS A 276 29.27 -130.50 -9.66
N ILE A 277 28.13 -131.04 -9.23
CA ILE A 277 28.03 -132.42 -8.70
C ILE A 277 28.12 -133.45 -9.84
N ALA A 278 27.35 -133.31 -10.91
CA ALA A 278 27.39 -134.20 -12.07
C ALA A 278 28.81 -134.30 -12.65
N ARG A 279 29.52 -133.16 -12.71
CA ARG A 279 30.93 -133.09 -13.10
C ARG A 279 31.90 -133.82 -12.18
N LYS A 280 31.56 -134.07 -10.91
CA LYS A 280 32.40 -134.91 -10.04
C LYS A 280 32.29 -136.40 -10.38
N TYR A 281 31.16 -136.86 -10.92
CA TYR A 281 30.90 -138.27 -11.25
C TYR A 281 31.32 -138.63 -12.67
N GLU A 282 31.22 -137.69 -13.62
CA GLU A 282 31.62 -137.89 -15.01
C GLU A 282 32.96 -137.18 -15.28
N LYS A 283 34.07 -137.94 -15.27
CA LYS A 283 35.44 -137.38 -15.39
C LYS A 283 35.87 -136.97 -16.81
N TYR A 284 35.08 -137.25 -17.85
CA TYR A 284 35.43 -136.94 -19.25
C TYR A 284 34.20 -136.46 -20.04
N GLY A 285 34.22 -135.21 -20.54
CA GLY A 285 33.17 -134.55 -21.34
C GLY A 285 33.39 -133.02 -21.47
N GLU A 286 32.74 -132.32 -22.42
CA GLU A 286 32.92 -130.86 -22.72
C GLU A 286 32.36 -129.90 -21.63
N GLU A 287 33.18 -128.98 -21.11
CA GLU A 287 32.79 -128.07 -20.03
C GLU A 287 31.85 -126.96 -20.50
N ALA A 288 30.70 -126.81 -19.83
CA ALA A 288 29.78 -125.70 -20.04
C ALA A 288 30.24 -124.45 -19.28
N HIS A 289 30.03 -123.27 -19.89
CA HIS A 289 30.36 -121.97 -19.31
C HIS A 289 29.55 -121.65 -18.04
N VAL A 290 30.13 -120.92 -17.09
CA VAL A 290 29.57 -120.67 -15.75
C VAL A 290 28.21 -119.97 -15.79
N ASP A 291 27.97 -119.12 -16.81
CA ASP A 291 26.72 -118.38 -16.97
C ASP A 291 25.70 -119.01 -17.93
N ASP A 292 26.05 -120.07 -18.65
CA ASP A 292 25.12 -120.73 -19.56
C ASP A 292 24.34 -121.84 -18.83
N VAL A 293 23.26 -121.42 -18.16
CA VAL A 293 22.37 -122.30 -17.39
C VAL A 293 21.74 -123.38 -18.29
N THR A 294 21.42 -123.06 -19.54
CA THR A 294 20.80 -124.02 -20.47
C THR A 294 21.73 -125.16 -20.84
N SER A 295 23.01 -124.85 -21.10
CA SER A 295 24.02 -125.88 -21.38
C SER A 295 24.35 -126.71 -20.13
N GLN A 296 24.43 -126.08 -18.95
CA GLN A 296 24.62 -126.80 -17.68
C GLN A 296 23.50 -127.80 -17.38
N LEU A 297 22.24 -127.39 -17.59
CA LEU A 297 21.07 -128.23 -17.31
C LEU A 297 20.99 -129.43 -18.28
N LYS A 298 21.41 -129.26 -19.55
CA LYS A 298 21.54 -130.37 -20.51
C LYS A 298 22.51 -131.43 -20.02
N ILE A 299 23.71 -131.03 -19.57
CA ILE A 299 24.71 -131.99 -19.05
C ILE A 299 24.17 -132.73 -17.83
N VAL A 300 23.54 -132.01 -16.89
CA VAL A 300 22.92 -132.62 -15.70
C VAL A 300 21.81 -133.62 -16.09
N SER A 301 21.00 -133.32 -17.12
CA SER A 301 19.94 -134.22 -17.58
C SER A 301 20.47 -135.52 -18.18
N VAL A 302 21.60 -135.48 -18.90
CA VAL A 302 22.24 -136.68 -19.45
C VAL A 302 22.72 -137.59 -18.32
N VAL A 303 23.35 -137.04 -17.28
CA VAL A 303 23.89 -137.83 -16.17
C VAL A 303 22.78 -138.44 -15.29
N LEU A 304 21.67 -137.73 -15.06
CA LEU A 304 20.59 -138.20 -14.17
C LEU A 304 19.61 -139.18 -14.83
N PHE A 305 19.44 -139.16 -16.16
CA PHE A 305 18.44 -140.00 -16.85
C PHE A 305 19.00 -141.27 -17.50
N VAL A 306 20.30 -141.56 -17.38
CA VAL A 306 20.84 -142.88 -17.74
C VAL A 306 20.59 -143.85 -16.57
N LYS A 307 19.57 -144.69 -16.72
CA LYS A 307 19.19 -145.78 -15.80
C LYS A 307 20.41 -146.68 -15.48
N PRO A 308 20.73 -147.02 -14.21
CA PRO A 308 21.73 -148.04 -13.94
C PRO A 308 21.18 -149.44 -14.29
N PRO A 309 22.02 -150.38 -14.78
CA PRO A 309 21.59 -151.70 -15.20
C PRO A 309 21.40 -152.66 -14.01
N SER A 310 20.30 -153.43 -14.08
CA SER A 310 19.88 -154.60 -13.28
C SER A 310 19.67 -154.40 -11.78
#